data_AF-A0A3M1F0Q7-F1
#
_entry.id   AF-A0A3M1F0Q7-F1
#
_cell.length_a   1.000
_cell.length_b   1.000
_cell.length_c   1.000
_cell.angle_alpha   90.00
_cell.angle_beta   90.00
_cell.angle_gamma   90.00
#
_symmetry.space_group_name_H-M   'P 1'
#
loop_
_entity.id
_entity.type
_entity.pdbx_description
1 polymer ?
#
loop_
_entity_poly.entity_id
_entity_poly.type
_entity_poly.pdbx_seq_one_letter_code
_entity_poly.pdbx_strand_id
1 'polypeptide(L)'
;MVEGTDRRRSIGETDRTRITMRHVLAFIALLLSVASVACSSPNGGEWTGTFEGHVRGTMDFSIDRRGTKLEGKMTGETVEGEPFRASLEGRIRGADYRATFEGRARNGIHFKGIMRGTIAQGTGKGNWEATLYSPLARGRSGEVSGHWEARQTK
;
A
#
# COMPACT_ATOMS: atom_id res chain seq x y z
N MET A 1 -85.21 12.42 26.33
CA MET A 1 -84.50 11.13 26.54
C MET A 1 -84.34 10.45 25.19
N VAL A 2 -83.28 9.67 24.99
CA VAL A 2 -82.64 9.25 23.71
C VAL A 2 -81.62 10.31 23.25
N GLU A 3 -80.32 10.26 23.61
CA GLU A 3 -79.30 9.20 23.59
C GLU A 3 -78.89 8.79 22.17
N GLY A 4 -77.62 8.98 21.80
CA GLY A 4 -77.07 8.47 20.54
C GLY A 4 -75.93 9.27 19.91
N THR A 5 -74.91 9.61 20.69
CA THR A 5 -73.63 10.15 20.24
C THR A 5 -72.80 9.14 19.45
N ASP A 6 -72.10 9.68 18.45
CA ASP A 6 -70.73 9.34 18.08
C ASP A 6 -70.44 8.01 17.35
N ARG A 7 -70.43 8.10 16.01
CA ARG A 7 -69.82 7.12 15.09
C ARG A 7 -68.92 7.83 14.09
N ARG A 8 -67.89 8.55 14.54
CA ARG A 8 -66.81 9.02 13.65
C ARG A 8 -65.46 9.03 14.35
N ARG A 9 -64.83 7.87 14.50
CA ARG A 9 -63.36 7.73 14.68
C ARG A 9 -62.97 6.24 14.69
N SER A 10 -62.70 5.66 13.52
CA SER A 10 -61.96 4.38 13.45
C SER A 10 -61.48 4.05 12.02
N ILE A 11 -61.07 5.06 11.24
CA ILE A 11 -60.42 4.83 9.93
C ILE A 11 -59.31 5.87 9.83
N GLY A 12 -58.09 5.51 10.24
CA GLY A 12 -56.96 6.45 10.18
C GLY A 12 -55.64 5.92 10.75
N GLU A 13 -55.67 4.83 11.51
CA GLU A 13 -54.47 4.37 12.24
C GLU A 13 -53.75 3.20 11.56
N THR A 14 -54.48 2.37 10.80
CA THR A 14 -53.92 1.15 10.18
C THR A 14 -53.12 1.41 8.89
N ASP A 15 -53.34 2.54 8.21
CA ASP A 15 -52.62 2.86 6.95
C ASP A 15 -51.30 3.61 7.17
N ARG A 16 -51.16 4.35 8.28
CA ARG A 16 -49.93 5.11 8.58
C ARG A 16 -48.75 4.21 8.94
N THR A 17 -49.00 3.05 9.53
CA THR A 17 -47.97 2.08 9.94
C THR A 17 -47.38 1.29 8.78
N ARG A 18 -48.16 1.02 7.72
CA ARG A 18 -47.66 0.28 6.54
C ARG A 18 -46.78 1.12 5.62
N ILE A 19 -47.07 2.42 5.51
CA ILE A 19 -46.28 3.35 4.69
C ILE A 19 -44.92 3.62 5.36
N THR A 20 -44.87 3.82 6.67
CA THR A 20 -43.62 4.05 7.41
C THR A 20 -42.69 2.84 7.38
N MET A 21 -43.22 1.62 7.49
CA MET A 21 -42.40 0.40 7.52
C MET A 21 -41.69 0.08 6.20
N ARG A 22 -42.32 0.36 5.05
CA ARG A 22 -41.70 0.19 3.71
C ARG A 22 -40.57 1.17 3.45
N HIS A 23 -40.69 2.41 3.91
CA HIS A 23 -39.64 3.41 3.78
C HIS A 23 -38.46 3.13 4.72
N VAL A 24 -38.72 2.66 5.94
CA VAL A 24 -37.68 2.23 6.89
C VAL A 24 -36.90 1.02 6.36
N LEU A 25 -37.59 0.01 5.79
CA LEU A 25 -36.93 -1.14 5.16
C LEU A 25 -36.12 -0.76 3.92
N ALA A 26 -36.61 0.16 3.09
CA ALA A 26 -35.86 0.68 1.95
C ALA A 26 -34.63 1.50 2.37
N PHE A 27 -34.72 2.27 3.47
CA PHE A 27 -33.60 3.04 4.01
C PHE A 27 -32.53 2.15 4.65
N ILE A 28 -32.93 1.07 5.33
CA ILE A 28 -32.01 0.06 5.89
C ILE A 28 -31.31 -0.73 4.76
N ALA A 29 -32.04 -1.08 3.69
CA ALA A 29 -31.43 -1.73 2.51
C ALA A 29 -30.46 -0.80 1.75
N LEU A 30 -30.71 0.51 1.74
CA LEU A 30 -29.82 1.52 1.16
C LEU A 30 -28.57 1.79 2.03
N LEU A 31 -28.67 1.66 3.35
CA LEU A 31 -27.52 1.75 4.26
C LEU A 31 -26.63 0.51 4.22
N LEU A 32 -27.19 -0.67 3.93
CA LEU A 32 -26.44 -1.93 3.80
C LEU A 32 -25.72 -2.09 2.46
N SER A 33 -26.05 -1.31 1.42
CA SER A 33 -25.44 -1.42 0.08
C SER A 33 -24.17 -0.59 -0.11
N VAL A 34 -23.73 0.20 0.88
CA VAL A 34 -22.49 1.00 0.81
C VAL A 34 -21.26 0.26 1.38
N ALA A 35 -21.44 -0.92 1.97
CA ALA A 35 -20.37 -1.61 2.71
C ALA A 35 -19.58 -2.68 1.92
N SER A 36 -19.69 -2.70 0.59
CA SER A 36 -19.02 -3.69 -0.27
C SER A 36 -18.01 -3.06 -1.23
N VAL A 37 -17.29 -2.02 -0.79
CA VAL A 37 -16.02 -1.68 -1.41
C VAL A 37 -15.00 -2.71 -0.93
N ALA A 38 -14.64 -3.61 -1.85
CA ALA A 38 -13.72 -4.72 -1.63
C ALA A 38 -12.48 -4.31 -0.83
N CYS A 39 -12.08 -5.17 0.12
CA CYS A 39 -10.94 -5.03 1.02
C CYS A 39 -9.57 -5.07 0.30
N SER A 40 -9.33 -4.23 -0.71
CA SER A 40 -8.00 -3.98 -1.26
C SER A 40 -7.35 -2.86 -0.46
N SER A 41 -6.14 -3.11 0.07
CA SER A 41 -5.34 -2.03 0.63
C SER A 41 -5.13 -0.96 -0.44
N PRO A 42 -5.26 0.34 -0.12
CA PRO A 42 -4.98 1.43 -1.07
C PRO A 42 -3.53 1.42 -1.58
N ASN A 43 -2.64 0.66 -0.93
CA ASN A 43 -1.25 0.52 -1.33
C ASN A 43 -0.93 -0.82 -2.04
N GLY A 44 -1.90 -1.74 -2.18
CA GLY A 44 -1.66 -3.03 -2.84
C GLY A 44 -1.59 -2.88 -4.36
N GLY A 45 -0.69 -3.59 -5.03
CA GLY A 45 -0.52 -3.52 -6.49
C GLY A 45 0.94 -3.39 -6.92
N GLU A 46 1.14 -2.98 -8.17
CA GLU A 46 2.48 -2.81 -8.75
C GLU A 46 3.00 -1.39 -8.53
N TRP A 47 4.31 -1.30 -8.27
CA TRP A 47 5.01 -0.07 -7.96
C TRP A 47 6.30 0.04 -8.75
N THR A 48 6.58 1.24 -9.22
CA THR A 48 7.85 1.58 -9.86
C THR A 48 8.43 2.80 -9.18
N GLY A 49 9.74 2.80 -9.00
CA GLY A 49 10.44 3.89 -8.34
C GLY A 49 11.88 4.05 -8.81
N THR A 50 12.51 5.09 -8.29
CA THR A 50 13.92 5.39 -8.46
C THR A 50 14.60 5.43 -7.11
N PHE A 51 15.90 5.16 -7.10
CA PHE A 51 16.76 5.43 -5.96
C PHE A 51 18.02 6.12 -6.45
N GLU A 52 18.52 7.05 -5.64
CA GLU A 52 19.66 7.89 -5.94
C GLU A 52 20.54 8.06 -4.70
N GLY A 53 21.82 8.37 -4.91
CA GLY A 53 22.83 8.46 -3.87
C GLY A 53 24.19 8.07 -4.45
N HIS A 54 24.92 7.19 -3.77
CA HIS A 54 26.17 6.61 -4.27
C HIS A 54 25.98 5.67 -5.46
N VAL A 55 24.73 5.25 -5.69
CA VAL A 55 24.29 4.52 -6.88
C VAL A 55 22.98 5.13 -7.35
N ARG A 56 22.65 4.95 -8.63
CA ARG A 56 21.39 5.41 -9.22
C ARG A 56 20.71 4.27 -9.96
N GLY A 57 19.39 4.23 -9.93
CA GLY A 57 18.66 3.21 -10.67
C GLY A 57 17.16 3.23 -10.45
N THR A 58 16.53 2.17 -10.94
CA THR A 58 15.09 1.94 -10.88
C THR A 58 14.78 0.71 -10.05
N MET A 59 13.60 0.70 -9.45
CA MET A 59 13.05 -0.46 -8.77
C MET A 59 11.63 -0.70 -9.23
N ASP A 60 11.30 -1.98 -9.38
CA ASP A 60 9.95 -2.46 -9.62
C ASP A 60 9.62 -3.45 -8.51
N PHE A 61 8.51 -3.24 -7.82
CA PHE A 61 8.07 -4.11 -6.74
C PHE A 61 6.55 -4.20 -6.69
N SER A 62 6.08 -5.31 -6.14
CA SER A 62 4.66 -5.52 -5.89
C SER A 62 4.40 -5.45 -4.39
N ILE A 63 3.26 -4.90 -4.00
CA ILE A 63 2.73 -4.96 -2.63
C ILE A 63 1.53 -5.90 -2.65
N ASP A 64 1.51 -6.85 -1.70
CA ASP A 64 0.41 -7.81 -1.59
C ASP A 64 -0.95 -7.12 -1.39
N ARG A 65 -2.04 -7.85 -1.67
CA ARG A 65 -3.41 -7.28 -1.58
C ARG A 65 -3.74 -6.69 -0.19
N ARG A 66 -3.06 -7.18 0.84
CA ARG A 66 -3.22 -6.73 2.23
C ARG A 66 -2.42 -5.47 2.55
N GLY A 67 -1.47 -5.06 1.71
CA GLY A 67 -0.63 -3.90 1.98
C GLY A 67 0.42 -4.15 3.06
N THR A 68 0.87 -5.39 3.23
CA THR A 68 1.73 -5.81 4.36
C THR A 68 3.06 -6.39 3.94
N LYS A 69 3.16 -6.92 2.72
CA LYS A 69 4.39 -7.53 2.19
C LYS A 69 4.71 -6.94 0.82
N LEU A 70 6.00 -6.88 0.51
CA LEU A 70 6.46 -6.48 -0.80
C LEU A 70 7.64 -7.33 -1.26
N GLU A 71 7.71 -7.52 -2.58
CA GLU A 71 8.78 -8.21 -3.25
C GLU A 71 9.06 -7.51 -4.58
N GLY A 72 10.33 -7.39 -4.95
CA GLY A 72 10.72 -6.65 -6.13
C GLY A 72 12.16 -6.85 -6.56
N LYS A 73 12.53 -6.07 -7.57
CA LYS A 73 13.85 -6.04 -8.18
C LYS A 73 14.33 -4.61 -8.29
N MET A 74 15.65 -4.45 -8.20
CA MET A 74 16.33 -3.17 -8.39
C MET A 74 17.38 -3.35 -9.48
N THR A 75 17.49 -2.35 -10.35
CA THR A 75 18.50 -2.29 -11.40
C THR A 75 19.08 -0.89 -11.47
N GLY A 76 20.38 -0.77 -11.67
CA GLY A 76 21.00 0.54 -11.70
C GLY A 76 22.49 0.47 -12.05
N GLU A 77 23.16 1.58 -11.80
CA GLU A 77 24.58 1.78 -12.03
C GLU A 77 25.23 2.47 -10.83
N THR A 78 26.49 2.16 -10.57
CA THR A 78 27.32 2.94 -9.64
C THR A 78 27.66 4.31 -10.21
N VAL A 79 28.21 5.21 -9.39
CA VAL A 79 28.79 6.49 -9.86
C VAL A 79 29.87 6.32 -10.92
N GLU A 80 30.53 5.17 -10.97
CA GLU A 80 31.55 4.82 -11.97
C GLU A 80 30.96 4.16 -13.22
N GLY A 81 29.62 4.04 -13.32
CA GLY A 81 28.92 3.45 -14.46
C GLY A 81 28.84 1.93 -14.43
N GLU A 82 29.19 1.28 -13.31
CA GLU A 82 29.15 -0.18 -13.21
C GLU A 82 27.70 -0.66 -12.99
N PRO A 83 27.12 -1.49 -13.87
CA PRO A 83 25.75 -1.94 -13.73
C PRO A 83 25.59 -2.97 -12.60
N PHE A 84 24.43 -2.95 -11.96
CA PHE A 84 24.07 -3.91 -10.92
C PHE A 84 22.62 -4.38 -10.99
N ARG A 85 22.35 -5.48 -10.28
CA ARG A 85 21.00 -6.00 -10.04
C ARG A 85 20.86 -6.45 -8.58
N ALA A 86 19.67 -6.26 -8.01
CA ALA A 86 19.33 -6.71 -6.67
C ALA A 86 17.89 -7.24 -6.58
N SER A 87 17.64 -8.09 -5.59
CA SER A 87 16.29 -8.42 -5.12
C SER A 87 15.93 -7.56 -3.92
N LEU A 88 14.64 -7.28 -3.76
CA LEU A 88 14.06 -6.47 -2.70
C LEU A 88 12.94 -7.27 -2.04
N GLU A 89 12.95 -7.37 -0.71
CA GLU A 89 11.88 -7.99 0.08
C GLU A 89 11.62 -7.18 1.33
N GLY A 90 10.36 -6.95 1.68
CA GLY A 90 10.04 -6.11 2.82
C GLY A 90 8.64 -6.30 3.39
N ARG A 91 8.41 -5.55 4.47
CA ARG A 91 7.13 -5.48 5.16
C ARG A 91 6.68 -4.04 5.34
N ILE A 92 5.37 -3.88 5.36
CA ILE A 92 4.70 -2.61 5.56
C ILE A 92 3.83 -2.72 6.81
N ARG A 93 3.86 -1.69 7.66
CA ARG A 93 3.04 -1.56 8.87
C ARG A 93 2.41 -0.17 8.90
N GLY A 94 1.13 -0.09 8.54
CA GLY A 94 0.48 1.20 8.33
C GLY A 94 1.11 1.91 7.13
N ALA A 95 1.67 3.10 7.36
CA ALA A 95 2.42 3.84 6.34
C ALA A 95 3.91 3.46 6.31
N ASP A 96 4.44 2.83 7.36
CA ASP A 96 5.88 2.59 7.49
C ASP A 96 6.32 1.39 6.65
N TYR A 97 7.38 1.60 5.89
CA TYR A 97 8.01 0.62 5.01
C TYR A 97 9.39 0.25 5.55
N ARG A 98 9.67 -1.07 5.58
CA ARG A 98 11.02 -1.59 5.84
C ARG A 98 11.28 -2.80 4.95
N ALA A 99 12.32 -2.70 4.14
CA ALA A 99 12.76 -3.77 3.25
C ALA A 99 14.26 -4.01 3.36
N THR A 100 14.67 -5.21 3.01
CA THR A 100 16.06 -5.57 2.77
C THR A 100 16.26 -5.79 1.29
N PHE A 101 17.43 -5.44 0.79
CA PHE A 101 17.84 -5.76 -0.57
C PHE A 101 19.23 -6.37 -0.59
N GLU A 102 19.45 -7.24 -1.56
CA GLU A 102 20.74 -7.90 -1.76
C GLU A 102 21.00 -8.05 -3.25
N GLY A 103 22.22 -7.74 -3.66
CA GLY A 103 22.56 -7.68 -5.07
C GLY A 103 24.04 -7.76 -5.35
N ARG A 104 24.36 -7.68 -6.64
CA ARG A 104 25.71 -7.76 -7.14
C ARG A 104 25.91 -6.82 -8.33
N ALA A 105 27.03 -6.11 -8.32
CA ALA A 105 27.55 -5.39 -9.47
C ALA A 105 28.33 -6.35 -10.39
N ARG A 106 28.43 -6.06 -11.69
CA ARG A 106 29.08 -6.97 -12.65
C ARG A 106 30.60 -7.10 -12.39
N ASN A 107 31.24 -6.08 -11.82
CA ASN A 107 32.64 -6.14 -11.33
C ASN A 107 32.85 -7.08 -10.12
N GLY A 108 31.78 -7.73 -9.65
CA GLY A 108 31.85 -8.74 -8.60
C GLY A 108 31.61 -8.21 -7.19
N ILE A 109 31.44 -6.90 -6.99
CA ILE A 109 31.05 -6.33 -5.69
C ILE A 109 29.66 -6.82 -5.32
N HIS A 110 29.54 -7.38 -4.12
CA HIS A 110 28.26 -7.75 -3.52
C HIS A 110 27.81 -6.65 -2.57
N PHE A 111 26.51 -6.46 -2.44
CA PHE A 111 25.98 -5.51 -1.48
C PHE A 111 24.70 -5.99 -0.84
N LYS A 112 24.52 -5.62 0.42
CA LYS A 112 23.33 -5.90 1.20
C LYS A 112 22.93 -4.66 1.96
N GLY A 113 21.65 -4.32 1.90
CA GLY A 113 21.14 -3.09 2.47
C GLY A 113 19.74 -3.18 3.00
N ILE A 114 19.33 -2.06 3.59
CA ILE A 114 18.01 -1.84 4.15
C ILE A 114 17.44 -0.58 3.51
N MET A 115 16.20 -0.65 3.05
CA MET A 115 15.40 0.51 2.65
C MET A 115 14.33 0.76 3.72
N ARG A 116 14.14 2.03 4.08
CA ARG A 116 13.13 2.48 5.03
C ARG A 116 12.42 3.69 4.48
N GLY A 117 11.16 3.88 4.84
CA GLY A 117 10.42 5.04 4.38
C GLY A 117 8.95 4.93 4.69
N THR A 118 8.17 5.69 3.94
CA THR A 118 6.71 5.72 4.07
C THR A 118 6.06 5.47 2.72
N ILE A 119 4.98 4.68 2.71
CA ILE A 119 4.11 4.47 1.55
C ILE A 119 2.68 4.87 1.91
N ALA A 120 2.13 5.83 1.16
CA ALA A 120 0.77 6.29 1.32
C ALA A 120 0.21 6.84 0.00
N GLN A 121 -1.08 6.59 -0.24
CA GLN A 121 -1.84 7.19 -1.35
C GLN A 121 -1.18 6.99 -2.71
N GLY A 122 -0.70 5.77 -3.00
CA GLY A 122 -0.06 5.44 -4.27
C GLY A 122 1.33 6.06 -4.47
N THR A 123 1.93 6.64 -3.41
CA THR A 123 3.29 7.18 -3.43
C THR A 123 4.13 6.63 -2.29
N GLY A 124 5.44 6.54 -2.50
CA GLY A 124 6.39 6.05 -1.52
C GLY A 124 7.68 6.84 -1.59
N LYS A 125 8.32 7.05 -0.43
CA LYS A 125 9.65 7.67 -0.38
C LYS A 125 10.39 7.28 0.89
N GLY A 126 11.72 7.39 0.86
CA GLY A 126 12.54 7.25 2.05
C GLY A 126 14.02 7.15 1.75
N ASN A 127 14.73 6.47 2.64
CA ASN A 127 16.18 6.35 2.63
C ASN A 127 16.61 4.90 2.52
N TRP A 128 17.82 4.69 2.04
CA TRP A 128 18.44 3.38 1.99
C TRP A 128 19.90 3.45 2.43
N GLU A 129 20.38 2.34 2.98
CA GLU A 129 21.76 2.14 3.42
C GLU A 129 22.19 0.73 3.00
N ALA A 130 23.42 0.56 2.53
CA ALA A 130 23.98 -0.74 2.19
C ALA A 130 25.45 -0.87 2.54
N THR A 131 25.85 -2.09 2.88
CA THR A 131 27.24 -2.49 3.03
C THR A 131 27.73 -3.09 1.72
N LEU A 132 28.91 -2.67 1.27
CA LEU A 132 29.61 -3.22 0.12
C LEU A 132 30.59 -4.29 0.58
N TYR A 133 30.68 -5.36 -0.19
CA TYR A 133 31.61 -6.47 0.01
C TYR A 133 32.40 -6.66 -1.27
N SER A 134 33.71 -6.46 -1.18
CA SER A 134 34.62 -6.65 -2.31
C SER A 134 35.41 -7.94 -2.14
N PRO A 135 35.47 -8.79 -3.17
CA PRO A 135 36.34 -9.97 -3.14
C PRO A 135 37.82 -9.58 -3.02
N LEU A 136 38.21 -8.40 -3.52
CA LEU A 136 39.58 -7.89 -3.43
C LEU A 136 39.96 -7.46 -2.00
N ALA A 137 39.00 -6.92 -1.25
CA ALA A 137 39.20 -6.47 0.12
C ALA A 137 39.06 -7.59 1.17
N ARG A 138 38.75 -8.83 0.74
CA ARG A 138 38.45 -9.99 1.60
C ARG A 138 37.40 -9.70 2.69
N GLY A 139 36.39 -8.88 2.38
CA GLY A 139 35.34 -8.54 3.34
C GLY A 139 34.61 -7.25 3.01
N ARG A 140 34.14 -6.59 4.08
CA ARG A 140 33.46 -5.29 4.00
C ARG A 140 34.40 -4.24 3.42
N SER A 141 34.00 -3.64 2.30
CA SER A 141 34.80 -2.67 1.57
C SER A 141 34.30 -1.23 1.69
N GLY A 142 33.06 -1.04 2.15
CA GLY A 142 32.49 0.29 2.33
C GLY A 142 31.02 0.28 2.75
N GLU A 143 30.48 1.47 2.97
CA GLU A 143 29.06 1.73 3.16
C GLU A 143 28.60 2.76 2.13
N VAL A 144 27.36 2.61 1.69
CA VAL A 144 26.72 3.52 0.74
C VAL A 144 25.30 3.79 1.21
N SER A 145 24.79 4.97 0.87
CA SER A 145 23.44 5.38 1.23
C SER A 145 22.84 6.31 0.18
N GLY A 146 21.54 6.53 0.30
CA GLY A 146 20.81 7.40 -0.57
C GLY A 146 19.33 7.50 -0.25
N HIS A 147 18.59 8.06 -1.20
CA HIS A 147 17.16 8.31 -1.13
C HIS A 147 16.43 7.52 -2.21
N TRP A 148 15.15 7.28 -2.01
CA TRP A 148 14.31 6.61 -2.98
C TRP A 148 12.92 7.22 -3.02
N GLU A 149 12.29 7.13 -4.19
CA GLU A 149 10.90 7.51 -4.42
C GLU A 149 10.23 6.47 -5.31
N ALA A 150 8.95 6.20 -5.09
CA ALA A 150 8.17 5.26 -5.88
C ALA A 150 6.73 5.72 -6.03
N ARG A 151 6.08 5.25 -7.09
CA ARG A 151 4.66 5.47 -7.36
C ARG A 151 4.01 4.16 -7.80
N GLN A 152 2.77 3.99 -7.39
CA GLN A 152 1.93 2.88 -7.83
C GLN A 152 1.59 3.06 -9.31
N THR A 153 1.77 2.03 -10.12
CA THR A 153 1.66 2.12 -11.59
C THR A 153 0.33 1.60 -12.13
N LYS A 154 -0.41 0.77 -11.40
CA LYS A 154 -1.86 0.48 -11.51
C LYS A 154 -2.29 -0.62 -10.54
#